data_AF-A0A024TA03-F1
#
_entry.id   AF-A0A024TA03-F1
#
_cell.length_a   1.000
_cell.length_b   1.000
_cell.length_c   1.000
_cell.angle_alpha   90.00
_cell.angle_beta   90.00
_cell.angle_gamma   90.00
#
_symmetry.space_group_name_H-M   'P 1'
#
loop_
_entity.id
_entity.type
_entity.pdbx_description
1 polymer ?
#
loop_
_entity_poly.entity_id
_entity_poly.type
_entity_poly.pdbx_seq_one_letter_code
_entity_poly.pdbx_strand_id
1 'polypeptide(L)'
;MKNSDKGNSMKCRATLDDVLVLPRVLLDSGSDESLVSNGLLQALERLGSRPSVVVKPTVTLKPYGENSLPLKVTRQVQFKALTLETSIGPLALRGLKVWVDEQSPQINLLIGRPVMDRLGLSVDGMLVDALKKRQTWEVGDLGDGEDKPRTVQRLRETYGDDAEELDSVEGVACSTLSMEKTTDPDGQIRRILDEKVAEAMERGLMDVQAVELRRILTQHIDVPAWSLVGTCRWMWSR
;
A
#
# COMPACT_ATOMS: atom_id res chain seq x y z
N MET A 1 -22.97 26.09 1.61
CA MET A 1 -22.19 25.11 2.38
C MET A 1 -21.10 24.55 1.47
N LYS A 2 -19.82 24.73 1.81
CA LYS A 2 -18.72 24.12 1.05
C LYS A 2 -18.57 22.67 1.51
N ASN A 3 -18.89 21.72 0.63
CA ASN A 3 -18.53 20.33 0.82
C ASN A 3 -17.01 20.23 0.71
N SER A 4 -16.35 19.93 1.83
CA SER A 4 -14.93 19.61 1.85
C SER A 4 -14.77 18.18 1.36
N ASP A 5 -14.11 18.00 0.21
CA ASP A 5 -13.63 16.71 -0.27
C ASP A 5 -12.75 16.05 0.79
N LYS A 6 -13.27 14.99 1.41
CA LYS A 6 -12.49 14.11 2.26
C LYS A 6 -11.80 13.08 1.38
N GLY A 7 -10.61 13.42 0.90
CA GLY A 7 -9.63 12.43 0.48
C GLY A 7 -9.37 11.48 1.66
N ASN A 8 -9.75 10.21 1.51
CA ASN A 8 -9.87 9.21 2.58
C ASN A 8 -8.51 8.64 3.04
N SER A 9 -7.53 9.51 3.28
CA SER A 9 -6.30 9.13 3.97
C SER A 9 -6.58 9.16 5.47
N MET A 10 -6.43 8.03 6.19
CA MET A 10 -6.59 7.93 7.64
C MET A 10 -5.52 8.76 8.37
N LYS A 11 -5.72 10.07 8.38
CA LYS A 11 -4.84 11.04 8.99
C LYS A 11 -5.56 11.68 10.15
N CYS A 12 -4.99 11.54 11.34
CA CYS A 12 -5.52 12.13 12.56
C CYS A 12 -4.60 13.26 13.03
N ARG A 13 -5.19 14.31 13.59
CA ARG A 13 -4.43 15.33 14.31
C ARG A 13 -4.03 14.76 15.67
N ALA A 14 -2.83 15.12 16.11
CA ALA A 14 -2.31 14.64 17.38
C ALA A 14 -1.46 15.69 18.08
N THR A 15 -1.24 15.50 19.38
CA THR A 15 -0.24 16.25 20.14
C THR A 15 0.74 15.26 20.77
N LEU A 16 2.02 15.54 20.60
CA LEU A 16 3.11 14.71 21.07
C LEU A 16 3.76 15.35 22.29
N ASP A 17 3.83 14.57 23.37
CA ASP A 17 4.33 14.96 24.70
C ASP A 17 3.74 16.28 25.22
N ASP A 18 2.48 16.58 24.85
CA ASP A 18 1.75 17.81 25.18
C ASP A 18 2.40 19.11 24.69
N VAL A 19 3.35 19.01 23.75
CA VAL A 19 4.21 20.13 23.31
C VAL A 19 4.12 20.36 21.81
N LEU A 20 4.23 19.30 20.99
CA LEU A 20 4.24 19.44 19.53
C LEU A 20 2.92 18.97 18.93
N VAL A 21 2.18 19.89 18.32
CA VAL A 21 0.96 19.57 17.57
C VAL A 21 1.34 19.08 16.17
N LEU A 22 0.91 17.87 15.83
CA LEU A 22 1.05 17.26 14.53
C LEU A 22 -0.28 17.38 13.78
N PRO A 23 -0.33 18.11 12.64
CA PRO A 23 -1.58 18.27 11.90
C PRO A 23 -2.06 16.94 11.32
N ARG A 24 -1.14 16.02 11.04
CA ARG A 24 -1.41 14.71 10.46
C ARG A 24 -0.45 13.67 11.02
N VAL A 25 -1.02 12.58 11.53
CA VAL A 25 -0.33 11.32 11.85
C VAL A 25 -0.90 10.27 10.90
N LEU A 26 -0.04 9.50 10.25
CA LEU A 26 -0.48 8.41 9.39
C LEU A 26 -0.74 7.15 10.21
N LEU A 27 -1.94 6.60 10.11
CA LEU A 27 -2.24 5.24 10.56
C LEU A 27 -2.09 4.30 9.35
N ASP A 28 -1.06 3.45 9.35
CA ASP A 28 -0.77 2.54 8.23
C ASP A 28 -0.80 1.08 8.70
N SER A 29 -1.94 0.43 8.48
CA SER A 29 -2.10 -1.01 8.74
C SER A 29 -1.26 -1.87 7.81
N GLY A 30 -0.71 -1.32 6.73
CA GLY A 30 0.25 -1.97 5.85
C GLY A 30 1.67 -1.99 6.38
N SER A 31 1.99 -1.20 7.41
CA SER A 31 3.32 -1.14 8.01
C SER A 31 3.42 -2.07 9.20
N ASP A 32 4.44 -2.93 9.23
CA ASP A 32 4.71 -3.79 10.39
C ASP A 32 5.34 -3.00 11.56
N GLU A 33 5.86 -1.80 11.30
CA GLU A 33 6.58 -0.98 12.28
C GLU A 33 6.03 0.45 12.33
N SER A 34 6.21 1.12 13.46
CA SER A 34 5.92 2.55 13.61
C SER A 34 7.20 3.36 13.41
N LEU A 35 7.10 4.49 12.70
CA LEU A 35 8.24 5.30 12.28
C LEU A 35 8.04 6.77 12.62
N VAL A 36 9.12 7.44 12.98
CA VAL A 36 9.20 8.89 13.15
C VAL A 36 10.38 9.44 12.38
N SER A 37 10.23 10.61 11.77
CA SER A 37 11.33 11.28 11.09
C SER A 37 12.26 12.02 12.06
N ASN A 38 13.54 12.13 11.68
CA ASN A 38 14.51 12.91 12.44
C ASN A 38 14.11 14.40 12.55
N GLY A 39 13.48 14.98 11.53
CA GLY A 39 12.97 16.35 11.59
C GLY A 39 11.94 16.58 12.70
N LEU A 40 11.11 15.57 13.02
CA LEU A 40 10.17 15.65 14.13
C LEU A 40 10.89 15.65 15.49
N LEU A 41 11.95 14.86 15.63
CA LEU A 41 12.76 14.84 16.86
C LEU A 41 13.48 16.16 17.10
N GLN A 42 14.03 16.75 16.04
CA GLN A 42 14.63 18.09 16.11
C GLN A 42 13.61 19.16 16.49
N ALA A 43 12.38 19.06 15.98
CA ALA A 43 11.30 19.98 16.36
C ALA A 43 10.94 19.87 17.85
N LEU A 44 10.85 18.65 18.39
CA LEU A 44 10.65 18.43 19.83
C LEU A 44 11.78 19.02 20.66
N GLU A 45 13.03 18.82 20.24
CA GLU A 45 14.19 19.34 20.96
C GLU A 45 14.20 20.87 21.02
N ARG A 46 13.84 21.56 19.93
CA ARG A 46 13.69 23.03 19.91
C ARG A 46 12.61 23.52 20.86
N LEU A 47 11.60 22.68 21.13
CA LEU A 47 10.53 22.96 22.09
C LEU A 47 10.88 22.49 23.52
N GLY A 48 12.12 22.07 23.77
CA GLY A 48 12.59 21.64 25.09
C GLY A 48 12.19 20.22 25.50
N SER A 49 11.56 19.45 24.60
CA SER A 49 11.26 18.04 24.84
C SER A 49 12.35 17.15 24.26
N ARG A 50 12.95 16.30 25.11
CA ARG A 50 13.95 15.30 24.70
C ARG A 50 13.43 13.90 25.03
N PRO A 51 12.79 13.23 24.07
CA PRO A 51 12.35 11.84 24.23
C PRO A 51 13.52 10.91 24.52
N SER A 52 13.27 9.81 25.23
CA SER A 52 14.32 8.81 25.48
C SER A 52 14.65 8.05 24.20
N VAL A 53 15.92 8.07 23.79
CA VAL A 53 16.40 7.37 22.60
C VAL A 53 17.25 6.18 23.03
N VAL A 54 17.01 5.03 22.40
CA VAL A 54 17.73 3.79 22.61
C VAL A 54 18.31 3.31 21.29
N VAL A 55 19.62 3.07 21.26
CA VAL A 55 20.29 2.43 20.13
C VAL A 55 19.97 0.93 20.12
N LYS A 56 19.65 0.41 18.96
CA LYS A 56 19.29 -0.99 18.68
C LYS A 56 20.19 -1.54 17.57
N PRO A 57 20.32 -2.88 17.46
CA PRO A 57 20.90 -3.49 16.27
C PRO A 57 20.22 -3.00 15.00
N THR A 58 20.98 -2.85 13.92
CA THR A 58 20.46 -2.36 12.64
C THR A 58 19.33 -3.25 12.14
N VAL A 59 18.18 -2.65 11.91
CA VAL A 59 17.04 -3.27 11.24
C VAL A 59 16.89 -2.64 9.87
N THR A 60 16.63 -3.47 8.85
CA THR A 60 16.35 -2.99 7.49
C THR A 60 14.87 -3.12 7.22
N LEU A 61 14.19 -1.99 7.14
CA LEU A 61 12.79 -1.90 6.74
C LEU A 61 12.74 -1.80 5.22
N LYS A 62 11.79 -2.49 4.60
CA LYS A 62 11.56 -2.45 3.15
C LYS A 62 10.26 -1.70 2.91
N PRO A 63 10.32 -0.42 2.49
CA PRO A 63 9.11 0.28 2.10
C PRO A 63 8.42 -0.44 0.94
N TYR A 64 7.16 -0.11 0.72
CA TYR A 64 6.40 -0.67 -0.39
C TYR A 64 6.65 0.16 -1.65
N GLY A 65 6.99 -0.52 -2.76
CA GLY A 65 7.20 0.10 -4.07
C GLY A 65 8.45 -0.46 -4.76
N GLU A 66 8.35 -0.68 -6.06
CA GLU A 66 9.40 -1.30 -6.88
C GLU A 66 10.76 -0.58 -6.79
N ASN A 67 10.73 0.75 -6.77
CA ASN A 67 11.92 1.61 -6.66
C ASN A 67 12.23 2.07 -5.23
N SER A 68 11.55 1.52 -4.23
CA SER A 68 11.75 1.97 -2.85
C SER A 68 13.05 1.42 -2.28
N LEU A 69 13.91 2.32 -1.82
CA LEU A 69 15.18 1.93 -1.22
C LEU A 69 14.94 1.39 0.20
N PRO A 70 15.62 0.30 0.60
CA PRO A 70 15.54 -0.20 1.97
C PRO A 70 15.99 0.87 2.97
N LEU A 71 15.16 1.09 3.99
CA LEU A 71 15.44 2.03 5.07
C LEU A 71 16.15 1.30 6.22
N LYS A 72 17.38 1.68 6.52
CA LYS A 72 18.11 1.15 7.67
C LYS A 72 17.84 2.02 8.90
N VAL A 73 17.33 1.40 9.96
CA VAL A 73 17.03 2.06 11.23
C VAL A 73 17.87 1.43 12.35
N THR A 74 18.38 2.27 13.25
CA THR A 74 19.27 1.85 14.36
C THR A 74 18.85 2.43 15.70
N ARG A 75 17.89 3.36 15.73
CA ARG A 75 17.44 4.02 16.95
C ARG A 75 15.94 3.87 17.10
N GLN A 76 15.52 3.58 18.32
CA GLN A 76 14.12 3.70 18.74
C GLN A 76 13.99 4.83 19.74
N VAL A 77 12.90 5.56 19.62
CA VAL A 77 12.52 6.59 20.57
C VAL A 77 11.25 6.16 21.29
N GLN A 78 11.15 6.50 22.56
CA GLN A 78 9.93 6.31 23.34
C GLN A 78 9.37 7.69 23.73
N PHE A 79 8.15 7.96 23.28
CA PHE A 79 7.41 9.16 23.66
C PHE A 79 6.67 8.93 24.98
N LYS A 80 6.50 9.99 25.77
CA LYS A 80 5.72 9.93 27.01
C LYS A 80 4.26 9.73 26.68
N ALA A 81 3.72 10.53 25.76
CA ALA A 81 2.34 10.44 25.31
C ALA A 81 2.17 10.96 23.88
N LEU A 82 1.45 10.20 23.05
CA LEU A 82 0.85 10.69 21.81
C LEU A 82 -0.66 10.79 22.03
N THR A 83 -1.21 11.99 22.01
CA THR A 83 -2.65 12.24 22.18
C THR A 83 -3.30 12.46 20.83
N LEU A 84 -4.09 11.49 20.38
CA LEU A 84 -4.86 11.57 19.14
C LEU A 84 -6.18 12.28 19.38
N GLU A 85 -6.53 13.23 18.52
CA GLU A 85 -7.84 13.88 18.56
C GLU A 85 -8.91 12.96 17.95
N THR A 86 -9.98 12.70 18.69
CA THR A 86 -11.17 11.99 18.18
C THR A 86 -12.43 12.82 18.41
N SER A 87 -13.51 12.51 17.69
CA SER A 87 -14.78 13.25 17.80
C SER A 87 -15.46 13.16 19.18
N ILE A 88 -15.11 12.15 19.98
CA ILE A 88 -15.69 11.91 21.31
C ILE A 88 -14.72 12.23 22.44
N GLY A 89 -13.49 12.69 22.13
CA GLY A 89 -12.48 13.06 23.11
C GLY A 89 -11.06 12.63 22.73
N PRO A 90 -10.04 13.08 23.47
CA PRO A 90 -8.66 12.71 23.22
C PRO A 90 -8.38 11.24 23.58
N LEU A 91 -7.61 10.55 22.74
CA LEU A 91 -7.09 9.21 22.99
C LEU A 91 -5.57 9.27 23.21
N ALA A 92 -5.10 8.98 24.43
CA ALA A 92 -3.68 9.05 24.77
C ALA A 92 -2.98 7.69 24.66
N LEU A 93 -1.91 7.62 23.87
CA LEU A 93 -1.02 6.48 23.73
C LEU A 93 0.27 6.75 24.50
N ARG A 94 0.44 6.12 25.66
CA ARG A 94 1.63 6.32 26.52
C ARG A 94 2.71 5.31 26.25
N GLY A 95 3.97 5.75 26.33
CA GLY A 95 5.13 4.88 26.14
C GLY A 95 5.26 4.32 24.72
N LEU A 96 4.71 5.04 23.73
CA LEU A 96 4.79 4.65 22.32
C LEU A 96 6.25 4.61 21.87
N LYS A 97 6.71 3.42 21.45
CA LYS A 97 8.03 3.18 20.89
C LYS A 97 7.96 3.18 19.37
N VAL A 98 8.80 3.98 18.73
CA VAL A 98 8.87 4.07 17.27
C VAL A 98 10.32 4.07 16.79
N TRP A 99 10.55 3.57 15.58
CA TRP A 99 11.85 3.63 14.92
C TRP A 99 12.09 5.03 14.35
N VAL A 100 13.36 5.45 14.32
CA VAL A 100 13.75 6.74 13.76
C VAL A 100 14.19 6.55 12.31
N ASP A 101 13.53 7.25 11.40
CA ASP A 101 14.01 7.51 10.05
C ASP A 101 14.98 8.69 10.08
N GLU A 102 16.27 8.36 10.04
CA GLU A 102 17.38 9.32 10.08
C GLU A 102 17.49 10.17 8.82
N GLN A 103 16.98 9.66 7.70
CA GLN A 103 17.19 10.26 6.39
C GLN A 103 16.13 11.32 6.08
N SER A 104 14.98 11.27 6.75
CA SER A 104 13.89 12.20 6.52
C SER A 104 13.99 13.47 7.39
N PRO A 105 14.22 14.65 6.78
CA PRO A 105 14.20 15.94 7.50
C PRO A 105 12.78 16.45 7.75
N GLN A 106 11.75 15.74 7.26
CA GLN A 106 10.35 16.15 7.40
C GLN A 106 9.85 15.97 8.84
N ILE A 107 8.63 16.42 9.13
CA ILE A 107 7.97 16.23 10.42
C ILE A 107 6.81 15.24 10.22
N ASN A 108 7.11 13.95 10.34
CA ASN A 108 6.16 12.88 10.07
C ASN A 108 6.18 11.84 11.19
N LEU A 109 4.99 11.29 11.48
CA LEU A 109 4.79 10.17 12.38
C LEU A 109 3.86 9.16 11.70
N LEU A 110 4.32 7.91 11.65
CA LEU A 110 3.59 6.77 11.12
C LEU A 110 3.37 5.76 12.25
N ILE A 111 2.11 5.37 12.44
CA ILE A 111 1.69 4.35 13.38
C ILE A 111 1.39 3.08 12.60
N GLY A 112 2.18 2.05 12.85
CA GLY A 112 2.07 0.76 12.17
C GLY A 112 1.03 -0.17 12.79
N ARG A 113 0.84 -1.30 12.12
CA ARG A 113 -0.10 -2.37 12.48
C ARG A 113 -0.04 -2.81 13.95
N PRO A 114 1.13 -3.05 14.59
CA PRO A 114 1.15 -3.53 15.97
C PRO A 114 0.49 -2.59 16.98
N VAL A 115 0.52 -1.27 16.73
CA VAL A 115 -0.16 -0.29 17.57
C VAL A 115 -1.64 -0.25 17.21
N MET A 116 -1.97 -0.27 15.92
CA MET A 116 -3.36 -0.28 15.44
C MET A 116 -4.14 -1.51 15.95
N ASP A 117 -3.52 -2.70 15.92
CA ASP A 117 -4.10 -3.93 16.45
C ASP A 117 -4.42 -3.80 17.95
N ARG A 118 -3.52 -3.17 18.73
CA ARG A 118 -3.76 -2.88 20.16
C ARG A 118 -4.90 -1.89 20.39
N LEU A 119 -5.20 -1.03 19.43
CA LEU A 119 -6.35 -0.12 19.47
C LEU A 119 -7.64 -0.79 19.01
N GLY A 120 -7.60 -2.07 18.64
CA GLY A 120 -8.77 -2.83 18.20
C GLY A 120 -9.06 -2.71 16.71
N LEU A 121 -8.14 -2.15 15.90
CA LEU A 121 -8.27 -2.17 14.45
C LEU A 121 -7.93 -3.56 13.94
N SER A 122 -8.96 -4.31 13.56
CA SER A 122 -8.83 -5.65 12.98
C SER A 122 -9.72 -5.76 11.76
N VAL A 123 -9.21 -6.43 10.72
CA VAL A 123 -10.01 -6.76 9.53
C VAL A 123 -11.22 -7.61 9.93
N ASP A 124 -11.03 -8.61 10.79
CA ASP A 124 -12.12 -9.45 11.26
C ASP A 124 -13.16 -8.66 12.07
N GLY A 125 -12.71 -7.83 13.02
CA GLY A 125 -13.61 -6.97 13.79
C GLY A 125 -14.42 -6.03 12.90
N MET A 126 -13.77 -5.43 11.91
CA MET A 126 -14.42 -4.61 10.89
C MET A 126 -15.46 -5.41 10.09
N LEU A 127 -15.13 -6.63 9.65
CA LEU A 127 -16.05 -7.48 8.89
C LEU A 127 -17.22 -7.99 9.75
N VAL A 128 -16.99 -8.32 11.02
CA VAL A 128 -18.03 -8.69 11.98
C VAL A 128 -18.98 -7.53 12.21
N ASP A 129 -18.47 -6.31 12.39
CA ASP A 129 -19.31 -5.12 12.56
C ASP A 129 -20.05 -4.74 11.28
N ALA A 130 -19.46 -5.00 10.10
CA ALA A 130 -20.16 -4.87 8.83
C ALA A 130 -21.29 -5.92 8.71
N LEU A 131 -21.02 -7.16 9.09
CA LEU A 131 -21.99 -8.26 9.04
C LEU A 131 -23.18 -8.01 9.98
N LYS A 132 -22.93 -7.49 11.19
CA LYS A 132 -23.99 -7.07 12.13
C LYS A 132 -24.94 -6.03 11.53
N LYS A 133 -24.46 -5.20 10.60
CA LYS A 133 -25.28 -4.20 9.92
C LYS A 133 -26.00 -4.80 8.71
N ARG A 134 -25.30 -5.60 7.90
CA ARG A 134 -25.85 -6.19 6.68
C ARG A 134 -25.04 -7.39 6.20
N GLN A 135 -25.73 -8.43 5.72
CA GLN A 135 -25.11 -9.64 5.17
C GLN A 135 -24.53 -9.46 3.76
N THR A 136 -25.20 -8.70 2.91
CA THR A 136 -24.77 -8.46 1.51
C THR A 136 -24.61 -6.96 1.27
N TRP A 137 -23.46 -6.56 0.75
CA TRP A 137 -23.15 -5.16 0.46
C TRP A 137 -23.13 -4.96 -1.06
N GLU A 138 -23.90 -4.01 -1.57
CA GLU A 138 -23.80 -3.55 -2.95
C GLU A 138 -22.62 -2.56 -3.03
N VAL A 139 -21.53 -2.95 -3.70
CA VAL A 139 -20.26 -2.19 -3.74
C VAL A 139 -20.04 -1.52 -5.11
N GLY A 140 -20.91 -1.78 -6.09
CA GLY A 140 -20.74 -1.30 -7.47
C GLY A 140 -20.87 0.22 -7.66
N ASP A 141 -21.45 0.94 -6.71
CA ASP A 141 -21.69 2.39 -6.78
C ASP A 141 -20.78 3.18 -5.82
N LEU A 142 -19.52 2.77 -5.69
CA LEU A 142 -18.53 3.51 -4.88
C LEU A 142 -18.03 4.81 -5.56
N GLY A 143 -18.77 5.31 -6.56
CA GLY A 143 -18.47 6.50 -7.32
C GLY A 143 -17.21 6.35 -8.17
N ASP A 144 -17.38 6.31 -9.49
CA ASP A 144 -16.33 6.74 -10.42
C ASP A 144 -16.21 8.27 -10.28
N GLY A 145 -15.64 8.72 -9.17
CA GLY A 145 -15.18 10.09 -9.08
C GLY A 145 -14.23 10.32 -10.25
N GLU A 146 -14.48 11.34 -11.05
CA GLU A 146 -13.61 11.85 -12.12
C GLU A 146 -12.18 12.19 -11.65
N ASP A 147 -11.92 12.03 -10.34
CA ASP A 147 -10.60 11.84 -9.75
C ASP A 147 -9.91 10.65 -10.43
N LYS A 148 -8.98 10.97 -11.35
CA LYS A 148 -7.87 10.10 -11.76
C LYS A 148 -7.51 9.13 -10.63
N PRO A 149 -7.32 7.82 -10.90
CA PRO A 149 -7.08 6.82 -9.87
C PRO A 149 -6.05 7.39 -8.90
N ARG A 150 -6.49 7.70 -7.68
CA ARG A 150 -5.69 8.43 -6.70
C ARG A 150 -4.39 7.67 -6.59
N THR A 151 -3.32 8.23 -7.16
CA THR A 151 -1.98 7.71 -7.00
C THR A 151 -1.83 7.38 -5.53
N VAL A 152 -1.44 6.15 -5.22
CA VAL A 152 -1.29 5.70 -3.84
C VAL A 152 -0.15 6.51 -3.24
N GLN A 153 -0.48 7.71 -2.77
CA GLN A 153 0.45 8.68 -2.22
C GLN A 153 0.77 8.22 -0.81
N ARG A 154 1.58 7.17 -0.76
CA ARG A 154 2.31 6.77 0.42
C ARG A 154 3.31 7.89 0.69
N LEU A 155 2.86 8.82 1.52
CA LEU A 155 3.67 9.74 2.32
C LEU A 155 4.84 10.47 1.60
N ARG A 156 4.58 11.03 0.41
CA ARG A 156 5.37 12.14 -0.11
C ARG A 156 4.48 13.09 -0.90
N GLU A 157 3.65 13.84 -0.18
CA GLU A 157 3.06 15.07 -0.69
C GLU A 157 3.76 16.25 -0.01
N THR A 158 4.67 16.80 -0.79
CA THR A 158 5.38 18.06 -0.65
C THR A 158 4.39 19.21 -0.43
N TYR A 159 4.52 19.92 0.69
CA TYR A 159 4.25 21.35 0.66
C TYR A 159 5.49 22.02 0.05
N GLY A 160 5.28 22.71 -1.06
CA GLY A 160 6.27 23.47 -1.80
C GLY A 160 5.59 24.03 -3.04
N ASP A 161 4.90 25.17 -2.88
CA ASP A 161 4.77 26.11 -3.98
C ASP A 161 6.20 26.53 -4.34
N ASP A 162 6.65 26.14 -5.52
CA ASP A 162 7.46 26.94 -6.42
C ASP A 162 7.52 26.19 -7.75
N ALA A 163 6.80 26.74 -8.72
CA ALA A 163 6.80 26.30 -10.10
C ALA A 163 8.08 26.80 -10.78
N GLU A 164 8.99 25.91 -11.15
CA GLU A 164 9.89 26.08 -12.30
C GLU A 164 10.24 24.69 -12.85
N GLU A 165 9.65 24.40 -14.01
CA GLU A 165 10.16 23.65 -15.16
C GLU A 165 11.24 22.59 -14.93
N LEU A 166 10.84 21.31 -14.89
CA LEU A 166 11.66 20.21 -15.41
C LEU A 166 10.78 19.19 -16.15
N ASP A 167 11.04 19.14 -17.45
CA ASP A 167 10.53 18.25 -18.48
C ASP A 167 10.81 16.77 -18.16
N SER A 168 10.08 15.88 -18.85
CA SER A 168 10.10 14.41 -18.83
C SER A 168 9.27 13.68 -17.75
N VAL A 169 7.94 13.75 -17.89
CA VAL A 169 7.01 12.74 -17.36
C VAL A 169 6.97 11.53 -18.31
N GLU A 170 7.86 10.57 -18.09
CA GLU A 170 7.65 9.20 -18.57
C GLU A 170 6.65 8.52 -17.63
N GLY A 171 5.57 8.03 -18.22
CA GLY A 171 4.33 7.64 -17.56
C GLY A 171 4.50 6.52 -16.54
N VAL A 172 3.70 6.65 -15.48
CA VAL A 172 3.47 5.66 -14.43
C VAL A 172 3.04 4.32 -15.04
N ALA A 173 3.93 3.33 -15.04
CA ALA A 173 3.57 1.94 -15.22
C ALA A 173 3.45 1.28 -13.84
N CYS A 174 2.22 1.13 -13.33
CA CYS A 174 1.94 -0.04 -12.49
C CYS A 174 2.26 -1.29 -13.32
N SER A 175 2.57 -2.43 -12.68
CA SER A 175 2.80 -3.73 -13.34
C SER A 175 1.56 -4.31 -14.05
N THR A 176 0.81 -3.50 -14.80
CA THR A 176 0.24 -3.92 -16.06
C THR A 176 1.40 -4.36 -16.93
N LEU A 177 1.41 -5.62 -17.37
CA LEU A 177 2.25 -6.02 -18.50
C LEU A 177 2.06 -4.97 -19.60
N SER A 178 3.12 -4.23 -19.91
CA SER A 178 3.14 -3.36 -21.08
C SER A 178 3.10 -4.28 -22.29
N MET A 179 1.90 -4.57 -22.78
CA MET A 179 1.76 -5.10 -24.11
C MET A 179 2.14 -3.96 -25.03
N GLU A 180 3.31 -4.08 -25.68
CA GLU A 180 3.58 -3.32 -26.89
C GLU A 180 2.31 -3.37 -27.74
N LYS A 181 1.87 -2.21 -28.25
CA LYS A 181 0.67 -2.11 -29.08
C LYS A 181 0.94 -2.85 -30.38
N THR A 182 0.77 -4.16 -30.35
CA THR A 182 0.95 -5.02 -31.50
C THR A 182 -0.31 -4.93 -32.33
N THR A 183 -0.14 -4.84 -33.65
CA THR A 183 -1.21 -4.62 -34.61
C THR A 183 -2.18 -5.81 -34.73
N ASP A 184 -1.92 -6.90 -34.00
CA ASP A 184 -2.70 -8.14 -33.95
C ASP A 184 -2.44 -8.90 -32.62
N PRO A 185 -3.08 -8.48 -31.51
CA PRO A 185 -2.89 -9.10 -30.19
C PRO A 185 -3.40 -10.56 -30.16
N ASP A 186 -4.48 -10.88 -30.88
CA ASP A 186 -5.06 -12.21 -30.89
C ASP A 186 -4.19 -13.21 -31.66
N GLY A 187 -3.55 -12.77 -32.76
CA GLY A 187 -2.57 -13.56 -33.49
C GLY A 187 -1.32 -13.90 -32.67
N GLN A 188 -0.84 -12.97 -31.84
CA GLN A 188 0.28 -13.24 -30.94
C GLN A 188 -0.09 -14.21 -29.83
N ILE A 189 -1.26 -14.06 -29.23
CA ILE A 189 -1.76 -14.97 -28.20
C ILE A 189 -1.88 -16.40 -28.77
N ARG A 190 -2.44 -16.55 -29.98
CA ARG A 190 -2.49 -17.85 -30.68
C ARG A 190 -1.10 -18.46 -30.86
N ARG A 191 -0.14 -17.66 -31.32
CA ARG A 191 1.23 -18.14 -31.56
C ARG A 191 1.91 -18.65 -30.29
N ILE A 192 1.76 -17.92 -29.18
CA ILE A 192 2.32 -18.31 -27.88
C ILE A 192 1.63 -19.57 -27.35
N LEU A 193 0.30 -19.66 -27.47
CA LEU A 193 -0.45 -20.84 -27.04
C LEU A 193 -0.03 -22.07 -27.85
N ASP A 194 0.15 -21.94 -29.17
CA ASP A 194 0.59 -23.04 -30.02
C ASP A 194 2.00 -23.51 -29.71
N GLU A 195 2.91 -22.58 -29.37
CA GLU A 195 4.28 -22.86 -28.92
C GLU A 195 4.27 -23.58 -27.56
N LYS A 196 3.41 -23.18 -26.62
CA LYS A 196 3.27 -23.85 -25.32
C LYS A 196 2.65 -25.24 -25.41
N VAL A 197 1.72 -25.46 -26.35
CA VAL A 197 1.22 -26.82 -26.61
C VAL A 197 2.33 -27.69 -27.21
N ALA A 198 3.19 -27.15 -28.08
CA ALA A 198 4.36 -27.87 -28.61
C ALA A 198 5.35 -28.25 -27.50
N GLU A 199 5.66 -27.32 -26.59
CA GLU A 199 6.49 -27.58 -25.41
C GLU A 199 5.88 -28.67 -24.50
N ALA A 200 4.56 -28.68 -24.32
CA ALA A 200 3.87 -29.69 -23.53
C ALA A 200 3.92 -31.08 -24.19
N MET A 201 3.82 -31.16 -25.51
CA MET A 201 3.99 -32.41 -26.27
C MET A 201 5.42 -32.96 -26.12
N GLU A 202 6.43 -32.09 -26.19
CA GLU A 202 7.83 -32.48 -25.96
C GLU A 202 8.06 -33.01 -24.53
N ARG A 203 7.26 -32.53 -23.57
CA ARG A 203 7.25 -33.00 -22.17
C ARG A 203 6.33 -34.21 -21.92
N GLY A 204 5.76 -34.82 -22.96
CA GLY A 204 5.02 -36.09 -22.88
C GLY A 204 3.50 -35.98 -22.91
N LEU A 205 2.93 -34.84 -23.34
CA LEU A 205 1.49 -34.72 -23.60
C LEU A 205 1.10 -35.55 -24.83
N MET A 206 0.11 -36.44 -24.70
CA MET A 206 -0.34 -37.28 -25.82
C MET A 206 -1.11 -36.46 -26.87
N ASP A 207 -1.00 -36.82 -28.15
CA ASP A 207 -1.61 -36.08 -29.27
C ASP A 207 -3.11 -35.79 -29.09
N VAL A 208 -3.85 -36.77 -28.55
CA VAL A 208 -5.30 -36.63 -28.28
C VAL A 208 -5.58 -35.54 -27.24
N GLN A 209 -4.70 -35.40 -26.23
CA GLN A 209 -4.80 -34.36 -25.20
C GLN A 209 -4.34 -33.01 -25.72
N ALA A 210 -3.35 -32.97 -26.63
CA ALA A 210 -2.90 -31.74 -27.27
C ALA A 210 -3.98 -31.14 -28.17
N VAL A 211 -4.75 -31.96 -28.90
CA VAL A 211 -5.88 -31.52 -29.72
C VAL A 211 -6.98 -30.90 -28.85
N GLU A 212 -7.33 -31.56 -27.74
CA GLU A 212 -8.35 -31.05 -26.82
C GLU A 212 -7.90 -29.77 -26.11
N LEU A 213 -6.62 -29.68 -25.74
CA LEU A 213 -6.03 -28.48 -25.16
C LEU A 213 -6.07 -27.29 -26.14
N ARG A 214 -5.72 -27.50 -27.43
CA ARG A 214 -5.84 -26.46 -28.46
C ARG A 214 -7.28 -26.00 -28.66
N ARG A 215 -8.23 -26.93 -28.61
CA ARG A 215 -9.66 -26.63 -28.73
C ARG A 215 -10.14 -25.72 -27.60
N ILE A 216 -9.78 -26.06 -26.35
CA ILE A 216 -10.15 -25.28 -25.15
C ILE A 216 -9.50 -23.89 -25.20
N LEU A 217 -8.21 -23.82 -25.52
CA LEU A 217 -7.46 -22.57 -25.56
C LEU A 217 -8.00 -21.61 -26.64
N THR A 218 -8.38 -22.15 -27.80
CA THR A 218 -8.97 -21.35 -28.89
C THR A 218 -10.38 -20.86 -28.54
N GLN A 219 -11.14 -21.66 -27.79
CA GLN A 219 -12.50 -21.30 -27.33
C GLN A 219 -12.51 -20.17 -26.30
N HIS A 220 -11.37 -19.89 -25.65
CA HIS A 220 -11.25 -18.87 -24.59
C HIS A 220 -10.34 -17.69 -24.93
N ILE A 221 -9.95 -17.54 -26.20
CA ILE A 221 -9.12 -16.42 -26.66
C ILE A 221 -9.79 -15.05 -26.43
N ASP A 222 -11.12 -14.99 -26.51
CA ASP A 222 -11.90 -13.75 -26.35
C ASP A 222 -12.31 -13.47 -24.90
N VAL A 223 -11.90 -14.31 -23.94
CA VAL A 223 -12.26 -14.13 -22.52
C VAL A 223 -11.21 -13.23 -21.87
N PRO A 224 -11.57 -12.02 -21.37
CA PRO A 224 -10.62 -11.14 -20.71
C PRO A 224 -9.88 -11.88 -19.60
N ALA A 225 -8.56 -11.66 -19.54
CA ALA A 225 -7.54 -12.46 -18.83
C ALA A 225 -7.70 -12.63 -17.30
N TRP A 226 -8.84 -12.25 -16.73
CA TRP A 226 -9.15 -12.38 -15.31
C TRP A 226 -9.67 -13.78 -14.94
N SER A 227 -10.08 -14.61 -15.91
CA SER A 227 -10.62 -15.95 -15.61
C SER A 227 -9.62 -17.12 -15.74
N LEU A 228 -8.47 -16.93 -16.39
CA LEU A 228 -7.53 -18.04 -16.68
C LEU A 228 -6.34 -18.16 -15.72
N VAL A 229 -5.99 -17.09 -14.99
CA VAL A 229 -4.91 -17.13 -13.99
C VAL A 229 -5.32 -17.94 -12.75
N GLY A 230 -6.63 -18.10 -12.50
CA GLY A 230 -7.17 -18.91 -11.41
C GLY A 230 -7.17 -20.42 -11.68
N THR A 231 -7.25 -20.85 -12.93
CA THR A 231 -7.52 -22.26 -13.27
C THR A 231 -6.25 -23.07 -13.53
N CYS A 232 -5.18 -22.44 -14.05
CA CYS A 232 -3.93 -23.17 -14.34
C CYS A 232 -3.12 -23.54 -13.09
N ARG A 233 -3.32 -22.85 -11.95
CA ARG A 233 -2.62 -23.18 -10.69
C ARG A 233 -3.14 -24.46 -10.02
N TRP A 234 -4.36 -24.89 -10.34
CA TRP A 234 -4.96 -26.11 -9.77
C TRP A 234 -4.55 -27.40 -10.48
N MET A 235 -4.06 -27.32 -11.72
CA MET A 235 -3.83 -28.52 -12.53
C MET A 235 -2.42 -29.11 -12.43
N TRP A 236 -1.50 -28.44 -11.71
CA TRP A 236 -0.11 -28.88 -11.51
C TRP A 236 0.21 -29.19 -10.04
N SER A 237 -0.81 -29.59 -9.28
CA SER A 237 -0.65 -30.17 -7.95
C SER A 237 -1.65 -31.30 -7.76
N ARG A 238 -1.43 -32.38 -8.52
CA ARG A 238 -1.67 -33.76 -8.10
C ARG A 238 -0.85 -34.71 -8.96
#